data_AF-A0A1Q6CF36-F1
#
_entry.id   AF-A0A1Q6CF36-F1
#
_cell.length_a   1.000
_cell.length_b   1.000
_cell.length_c   1.000
_cell.angle_alpha   90.00
_cell.angle_beta   90.00
_cell.angle_gamma   90.00
#
_symmetry.space_group_name_H-M   'P 1'
#
loop_
_entity.id
_entity.type
_entity.pdbx_description
1 polymer ?
#
loop_
_entity_poly.entity_id
_entity_poly.type
_entity_poly.pdbx_seq_one_letter_code
_entity_poly.pdbx_strand_id
1 'polypeptide(L)'
;MKLILKQYLASLKERSELDAVLPDLLSSMGMNVFISPTRGVKEYGVDIAAVGSVNDGNEKVYLFSVKSGNLTRETWSNGAVQALRPSLEDIQDSFIPSRLPPEHRNKPIVICLCFGGDVNSGIRQEVSGYEKRNTRDNVSFEEWNGDKLAELIQQFLLKEELLPSSSQALLRKSLAILEEPESSYRYFLNLIDEVLSEATDAASIASSITRLNICLWVLFSWCREENNLESSYISAESALLFAWEKVKEYYTGRNKASKTFDAILDTYQTITDSYVDQCVIPYVGLKYALSHAVQSPCSIDVNIKLFDVLGRLAIKGHWILDSLSKSYVSTPPTGEESEEQTQLIERLNGITKAINQLVINNPILLTPYKDSQAIEVGLAVTLLSNNSDTDSFVRSWLIEMINKSLFSFASNGMYPIAEETYEKLLEHRNKDKADASYKQKATNASILYPLLAVFSKLYNLDEIGQELESFAKDKLSHCTLQYWYPNEYSEQHMYSNVDLHGSASTNFPMNGDQALDHISNECTHADFFKQMSAVIKEKAPLVLTACRCYRYPVPFHFIEDLITMVDKQVESCD
;
A
#
# COMPACT_ATOMS: atom_id res chain seq x y z
N MET A 1 -8.71 23.65 -12.61
CA MET A 1 -8.61 22.72 -11.47
C MET A 1 -9.98 22.42 -10.87
N LYS A 2 -10.82 23.43 -10.56
CA LYS A 2 -12.20 23.24 -10.06
C LYS A 2 -13.00 22.11 -10.72
N LEU A 3 -12.99 22.04 -12.06
CA LEU A 3 -13.72 21.01 -12.80
C LEU A 3 -13.25 19.58 -12.48
N ILE A 4 -11.94 19.37 -12.40
CA ILE A 4 -11.33 18.06 -12.06
C ILE A 4 -11.72 17.67 -10.63
N LEU A 5 -11.64 18.62 -9.69
CA LEU A 5 -12.03 18.40 -8.30
C LEU A 5 -13.53 18.11 -8.17
N LYS A 6 -14.39 18.82 -8.91
CA LYS A 6 -15.82 18.56 -8.94
C LYS A 6 -16.11 17.15 -9.46
N GLN A 7 -15.46 16.75 -10.55
CA GLN A 7 -15.61 15.40 -11.10
C GLN A 7 -15.13 14.33 -10.10
N TYR A 8 -13.96 14.54 -9.49
CA TYR A 8 -13.45 13.71 -8.40
C TYR A 8 -14.48 13.56 -7.26
N LEU A 9 -15.02 14.66 -6.74
CA LEU A 9 -16.00 14.63 -5.65
C LEU A 9 -17.30 13.92 -6.05
N ALA A 10 -17.77 14.12 -7.29
CA ALA A 10 -18.95 13.45 -7.81
C ALA A 10 -18.74 11.94 -8.01
N SER A 11 -17.49 11.51 -8.26
CA SER A 11 -17.10 10.12 -8.49
C SER A 11 -16.90 9.29 -7.22
N LEU A 12 -16.89 9.93 -6.05
CA LEU A 12 -16.73 9.25 -4.76
C LEU A 12 -17.87 8.25 -4.53
N LYS A 13 -17.52 6.97 -4.35
CA LYS A 13 -18.50 5.90 -4.15
C LYS A 13 -18.76 5.65 -2.68
N GLU A 14 -17.72 5.76 -1.86
CA GLU A 14 -17.81 5.51 -0.42
C GLU A 14 -17.76 6.80 0.40
N ARG A 15 -18.46 6.79 1.54
CA ARG A 15 -18.44 7.89 2.53
C ARG A 15 -17.03 8.12 3.08
N SER A 16 -16.28 7.03 3.30
CA SER A 16 -14.90 7.01 3.80
C SER A 16 -13.95 7.91 3.00
N GLU A 17 -14.19 8.05 1.69
CA GLU A 17 -13.34 8.87 0.81
C GLU A 17 -13.49 10.37 1.09
N LEU A 18 -14.72 10.83 1.37
CA LEU A 18 -14.96 12.23 1.76
C LEU A 18 -14.53 12.49 3.20
N ASP A 19 -14.77 11.50 4.08
CA ASP A 19 -14.35 11.49 5.48
C ASP A 19 -12.82 11.62 5.63
N ALA A 20 -12.04 11.16 4.65
CA ALA A 20 -10.58 11.30 4.62
C ALA A 20 -10.11 12.74 4.27
N VAL A 21 -10.90 13.50 3.51
CA VAL A 21 -10.50 14.84 3.01
C VAL A 21 -11.07 15.97 3.87
N LEU A 22 -12.29 15.80 4.38
CA LEU A 22 -13.03 16.88 5.03
C LEU A 22 -12.39 17.39 6.34
N PRO A 23 -11.86 16.55 7.26
CA PRO A 23 -11.19 17.02 8.47
C PRO A 23 -9.96 17.91 8.18
N ASP A 24 -9.18 17.54 7.16
CA ASP A 24 -8.00 18.27 6.73
C ASP A 24 -8.37 19.60 6.05
N LEU A 25 -9.46 19.61 5.28
CA LEU A 25 -10.02 20.83 4.70
C LEU A 25 -10.44 21.81 5.79
N LEU A 26 -11.25 21.35 6.76
CA LEU A 26 -11.74 22.18 7.88
C LEU A 26 -10.58 22.74 8.72
N SER A 27 -9.58 21.90 8.99
CA SER A 27 -8.37 22.32 9.71
C SER A 27 -7.59 23.39 8.93
N SER A 28 -7.50 23.25 7.60
CA SER A 28 -6.82 24.23 6.73
C SER A 28 -7.61 25.54 6.56
N MET A 29 -8.92 25.50 6.80
CA MET A 29 -9.78 26.68 6.93
C MET A 29 -9.62 27.39 8.29
N GLY A 30 -8.79 26.86 9.20
CA GLY A 30 -8.58 27.41 10.54
C GLY A 30 -9.60 26.94 11.59
N MET A 31 -10.36 25.87 11.30
CA MET A 31 -11.34 25.31 12.22
C MET A 31 -10.72 24.23 13.12
N ASN A 32 -11.23 24.10 14.34
CA ASN A 32 -10.84 23.03 15.26
C ASN A 32 -11.80 21.85 15.11
N VAL A 33 -11.31 20.74 14.55
CA VAL A 33 -12.06 19.49 14.41
C VAL A 33 -11.97 18.71 15.73
N PHE A 34 -13.11 18.54 16.40
CA PHE A 34 -13.19 17.87 17.72
C PHE A 34 -13.91 16.52 17.67
N ILE A 35 -14.56 16.19 16.56
CA ILE A 35 -15.04 14.83 16.25
C ILE A 35 -14.61 14.48 14.84
N SER A 36 -14.05 13.29 14.71
CA SER A 36 -13.65 12.69 13.44
C SER A 36 -14.19 11.25 13.38
N PRO A 37 -14.39 10.68 12.18
CA PRO A 37 -14.96 9.35 12.02
C PRO A 37 -14.13 8.32 12.79
N THR A 38 -14.77 7.55 13.67
CA THR A 38 -14.09 6.52 14.47
C THR A 38 -14.91 5.23 14.39
N ARG A 39 -14.31 4.15 13.88
CA ARG A 39 -15.00 2.85 13.73
C ARG A 39 -15.48 2.33 15.10
N GLY A 40 -16.71 1.83 15.15
CA GLY A 40 -17.28 1.13 16.32
C GLY A 40 -18.01 1.99 17.36
N VAL A 41 -18.08 3.32 17.18
CA VAL A 41 -18.81 4.22 18.10
C VAL A 41 -20.12 4.68 17.45
N LYS A 42 -21.22 4.75 18.21
CA LYS A 42 -22.49 5.30 17.69
C LYS A 42 -22.34 6.80 17.46
N GLU A 43 -22.39 7.22 16.20
CA GLU A 43 -22.12 8.60 15.74
C GLU A 43 -23.33 9.55 15.86
N TYR A 44 -24.53 9.03 16.16
CA TYR A 44 -25.79 9.81 16.30
C TYR A 44 -26.00 10.84 15.17
N GLY A 45 -25.65 10.43 13.95
CA GLY A 45 -25.81 11.22 12.73
C GLY A 45 -24.71 12.26 12.46
N VAL A 46 -23.81 12.53 13.40
CA VAL A 46 -22.65 13.43 13.21
C VAL A 46 -21.42 12.62 12.84
N ASP A 47 -20.97 12.80 11.61
CA ASP A 47 -19.82 12.11 11.07
C ASP A 47 -18.53 12.89 11.39
N ILE A 48 -18.58 14.22 11.25
CA ILE A 48 -17.50 15.15 11.59
C ILE A 48 -18.08 16.35 12.34
N ALA A 49 -17.37 16.82 13.38
CA ALA A 49 -17.73 18.06 14.06
C ALA A 49 -16.53 19.00 14.18
N ALA A 50 -16.75 20.26 13.82
CA ALA A 50 -15.74 21.30 13.89
C ALA A 50 -16.30 22.59 14.47
N VAL A 51 -15.43 23.39 15.09
CA VAL A 51 -15.76 24.71 15.61
C VAL A 51 -14.80 25.74 15.04
N GLY A 52 -15.32 26.88 14.59
CA GLY A 52 -14.50 27.94 14.02
C GLY A 52 -15.32 29.05 13.37
N SER A 53 -14.62 30.06 12.86
CA SER A 53 -15.20 31.11 12.02
C SER A 53 -14.88 30.82 10.56
N VAL A 54 -15.87 31.04 9.69
CA VAL A 54 -15.66 31.06 8.25
C VAL A 54 -15.77 32.52 7.83
N ASN A 55 -14.76 33.06 7.13
CA ASN A 55 -14.68 34.45 6.65
C ASN A 55 -14.86 35.52 7.76
N ASP A 56 -14.12 35.40 8.88
CA ASP A 56 -14.13 36.35 10.01
C ASP A 56 -15.51 36.61 10.66
N GLY A 57 -16.46 35.71 10.45
CA GLY A 57 -17.75 35.74 11.14
C GLY A 57 -17.68 35.27 12.60
N ASN A 58 -18.83 35.28 13.27
CA ASN A 58 -18.95 34.68 14.61
C ASN A 58 -18.56 33.19 14.56
N GLU A 59 -17.92 32.72 15.62
CA GLU A 59 -17.54 31.32 15.78
C GLU A 59 -18.80 30.44 15.88
N LYS A 60 -18.88 29.39 15.06
CA LYS A 60 -20.02 28.47 14.99
C LYS A 60 -19.55 27.03 15.14
N VAL A 61 -20.47 26.17 15.56
CA VAL A 61 -20.29 24.71 15.53
C VAL A 61 -20.87 24.19 14.22
N TYR A 62 -20.07 23.42 13.49
CA TYR A 62 -20.47 22.76 12.26
C TYR A 62 -20.55 21.26 12.51
N LEU A 63 -21.74 20.67 12.31
CA LEU A 63 -22.01 19.25 12.48
C LEU A 63 -22.30 18.66 11.11
N PHE A 64 -21.35 17.89 10.57
CA PHE A 64 -21.43 17.32 9.24
C PHE A 64 -22.07 15.94 9.28
N SER A 65 -23.05 15.73 8.40
CA SER A 65 -23.53 14.40 8.02
C SER A 65 -23.19 14.18 6.55
N VAL A 66 -22.38 13.16 6.29
CA VAL A 66 -21.66 12.90 5.05
C VAL A 66 -22.33 11.79 4.26
N LYS A 67 -22.50 12.00 2.94
CA LYS A 67 -22.99 11.00 1.98
C LYS A 67 -22.16 11.04 0.70
N SER A 68 -22.02 9.88 0.05
CA SER A 68 -21.36 9.79 -1.25
C SER A 68 -22.32 10.14 -2.39
N GLY A 69 -21.77 10.67 -3.48
CA GLY A 69 -22.50 10.95 -4.72
C GLY A 69 -23.64 11.96 -4.61
N ASN A 70 -24.66 11.78 -5.46
CA ASN A 70 -25.85 12.64 -5.54
C ASN A 70 -26.87 12.27 -4.46
N LEU A 71 -27.51 13.29 -3.86
CA LEU A 71 -28.62 13.06 -2.95
C LEU A 71 -29.88 12.72 -3.77
N THR A 72 -30.32 11.47 -3.70
CA THR A 72 -31.54 10.93 -4.32
C THR A 72 -32.63 10.66 -3.27
N ARG A 73 -33.85 10.34 -3.73
CA ARG A 73 -34.99 10.01 -2.85
C ARG A 73 -34.71 8.83 -1.91
N GLU A 74 -33.95 7.85 -2.38
CA GLU A 74 -33.54 6.69 -1.60
C GLU A 74 -32.58 7.12 -0.49
N THR A 75 -31.52 7.86 -0.85
CA THR A 75 -30.53 8.37 0.11
C THR A 75 -31.08 9.48 1.03
N TRP A 76 -32.21 10.09 0.70
CA TRP A 76 -32.84 11.13 1.51
C TRP A 76 -33.73 10.53 2.62
N SER A 77 -34.72 9.69 2.28
CA SER A 77 -35.79 9.32 3.22
C SER A 77 -36.24 7.86 3.21
N ASN A 78 -35.82 7.01 2.27
CA ASN A 78 -36.41 5.67 2.09
C ASN A 78 -35.38 4.52 2.28
N GLY A 79 -35.54 3.77 3.37
CA GLY A 79 -35.20 2.34 3.47
C GLY A 79 -33.73 1.91 3.52
N ALA A 80 -32.77 2.75 3.13
CA ALA A 80 -31.35 2.43 3.32
C ALA A 80 -30.95 2.64 4.79
N VAL A 81 -30.13 1.74 5.34
CA VAL A 81 -29.51 1.84 6.68
C VAL A 81 -28.73 3.16 6.88
N GLN A 82 -28.47 3.90 5.80
CA GLN A 82 -27.71 5.15 5.77
C GLN A 82 -28.43 6.33 5.07
N ALA A 83 -29.76 6.44 5.14
CA ALA A 83 -30.43 7.65 4.65
C ALA A 83 -30.00 8.91 5.43
N LEU A 84 -29.95 10.08 4.78
CA LEU A 84 -29.47 11.32 5.38
C LEU A 84 -30.47 11.92 6.37
N ARG A 85 -31.76 11.94 6.06
CA ARG A 85 -32.76 12.57 6.93
C ARG A 85 -32.80 12.00 8.35
N PRO A 86 -32.80 10.66 8.56
CA PRO A 86 -32.71 10.09 9.91
C PRO A 86 -31.46 10.54 10.66
N SER A 87 -30.31 10.64 9.99
CA SER A 87 -29.09 11.18 10.61
C SER A 87 -29.30 12.62 11.06
N LEU A 88 -29.92 13.47 10.25
CA LEU A 88 -30.22 14.86 10.64
C LEU A 88 -31.22 14.94 11.82
N GLU A 89 -32.16 14.00 11.91
CA GLU A 89 -33.08 13.87 13.05
C GLU A 89 -32.32 13.43 14.32
N ASP A 90 -31.43 12.45 14.23
CA ASP A 90 -30.56 12.02 15.34
C ASP A 90 -29.64 13.15 15.84
N ILE A 91 -29.12 13.99 14.95
CA ILE A 91 -28.31 15.16 15.34
C ILE A 91 -29.12 16.09 16.27
N GLN A 92 -30.36 16.38 15.87
CA GLN A 92 -31.23 17.29 16.60
C GLN A 92 -31.74 16.71 17.91
N ASP A 93 -32.16 15.45 17.89
CA ASP A 93 -32.86 14.82 19.01
C ASP A 93 -31.88 14.22 20.04
N SER A 94 -30.72 13.77 19.59
CA SER A 94 -29.75 13.05 20.44
C SER A 94 -28.43 13.79 20.59
N PHE A 95 -27.80 14.19 19.48
CA PHE A 95 -26.43 14.72 19.52
C PHE A 95 -26.36 16.09 20.19
N ILE A 96 -27.11 17.08 19.69
CA ILE A 96 -27.08 18.45 20.22
C ILE A 96 -27.42 18.49 21.72
N PRO A 97 -28.48 17.81 22.21
CA PRO A 97 -28.83 17.87 23.63
C PRO A 97 -27.85 17.15 24.56
N SER A 98 -27.24 16.04 24.09
CA SER A 98 -26.57 15.09 24.98
C SER A 98 -25.07 14.91 24.75
N ARG A 99 -24.56 15.20 23.55
CA ARG A 99 -23.16 14.94 23.15
C ARG A 99 -22.35 16.19 22.84
N LEU A 100 -22.99 17.33 22.58
CA LEU A 100 -22.28 18.58 22.30
C LEU A 100 -21.45 19.01 23.54
N PRO A 101 -20.12 19.24 23.39
CA PRO A 101 -19.27 19.68 24.48
C PRO A 101 -19.81 20.93 25.19
N PRO A 102 -19.76 21.01 26.54
CA PRO A 102 -20.33 22.13 27.30
C PRO A 102 -19.82 23.51 26.84
N GLU A 103 -18.54 23.57 26.45
CA GLU A 103 -17.86 24.76 25.91
C GLU A 103 -18.41 25.28 24.58
N HIS A 104 -19.23 24.50 23.88
CA HIS A 104 -19.78 24.86 22.57
C HIS A 104 -21.30 25.06 22.58
N ARG A 105 -21.99 24.81 23.69
CA ARG A 105 -23.47 24.88 23.79
C ARG A 105 -24.08 26.25 23.52
N ASN A 106 -23.31 27.32 23.76
CA ASN A 106 -23.77 28.70 23.56
C ASN A 106 -23.44 29.25 22.17
N LYS A 107 -22.77 28.47 21.32
CA LYS A 107 -22.41 28.88 19.96
C LYS A 107 -23.54 28.54 18.98
N PRO A 108 -23.76 29.33 17.92
CA PRO A 108 -24.68 28.96 16.86
C PRO A 108 -24.25 27.64 16.20
N ILE A 109 -25.22 26.79 15.88
CA ILE A 109 -25.01 25.46 15.30
C ILE A 109 -25.44 25.49 13.82
N VAL A 110 -24.59 24.93 12.97
CA VAL A 110 -24.84 24.69 11.55
C VAL A 110 -24.80 23.18 11.32
N ILE A 111 -25.92 22.60 10.91
CA ILE A 111 -25.98 21.20 10.49
C ILE A 111 -25.69 21.16 8.99
N CYS A 112 -24.57 20.54 8.62
CA CYS A 112 -24.06 20.53 7.26
C CYS A 112 -24.43 19.22 6.57
N LEU A 113 -25.21 19.33 5.49
CA LEU A 113 -25.47 18.21 4.58
C LEU A 113 -24.30 18.14 3.60
N CYS A 114 -23.39 17.18 3.79
CA CYS A 114 -22.15 17.10 3.04
C CYS A 114 -22.18 15.95 2.04
N PHE A 115 -22.07 16.24 0.75
CA PHE A 115 -22.08 15.22 -0.28
C PHE A 115 -21.31 15.63 -1.53
N GLY A 116 -20.68 14.66 -2.19
CA GLY A 116 -19.80 14.91 -3.33
C GLY A 116 -20.50 15.31 -4.62
N GLY A 117 -21.79 14.96 -4.77
CA GLY A 117 -22.62 15.29 -5.93
C GLY A 117 -23.55 16.49 -5.69
N ASP A 118 -24.71 16.47 -6.35
CA ASP A 118 -25.78 17.46 -6.22
C ASP A 118 -27.06 16.84 -5.65
N VAL A 119 -27.95 17.69 -5.11
CA VAL A 119 -29.31 17.26 -4.76
C VAL A 119 -30.12 17.06 -6.03
N ASN A 120 -30.65 15.86 -6.22
CA ASN A 120 -31.49 15.53 -7.35
C ASN A 120 -32.73 16.43 -7.37
N SER A 121 -33.08 16.97 -8.55
CA SER A 121 -34.22 17.87 -8.73
C SER A 121 -35.54 17.28 -8.20
N GLY A 122 -35.69 15.96 -8.25
CA GLY A 122 -36.87 15.26 -7.75
C GLY A 122 -37.12 15.37 -6.25
N ILE A 123 -36.10 15.69 -5.45
CA ILE A 123 -36.20 15.82 -3.98
C ILE A 123 -35.84 17.21 -3.44
N ARG A 124 -35.43 18.13 -4.31
CA ARG A 124 -34.97 19.47 -3.89
C ARG A 124 -35.99 20.19 -3.00
N GLN A 125 -37.28 20.10 -3.34
CA GLN A 125 -38.34 20.70 -2.53
C GLN A 125 -38.49 20.06 -1.15
N GLU A 126 -38.27 18.75 -1.05
CA GLU A 126 -38.36 17.99 0.19
C GLU A 126 -37.21 18.35 1.14
N VAL A 127 -35.99 18.45 0.60
CA VAL A 127 -34.78 18.87 1.32
C VAL A 127 -34.91 20.30 1.81
N SER A 128 -35.15 21.26 0.92
CA SER A 128 -35.32 22.67 1.31
C SER A 128 -36.51 22.88 2.26
N GLY A 129 -37.57 22.09 2.11
CA GLY A 129 -38.71 22.10 3.03
C GLY A 129 -38.37 21.53 4.42
N TYR A 130 -37.46 20.56 4.51
CA TYR A 130 -36.96 20.05 5.78
C TYR A 130 -36.04 21.08 6.47
N GLU A 131 -35.06 21.64 5.76
CA GLU A 131 -34.14 22.65 6.29
C GLU A 131 -34.91 23.85 6.85
N LYS A 132 -35.87 24.40 6.09
CA LYS A 132 -36.69 25.53 6.53
C LYS A 132 -37.54 25.22 7.77
N ARG A 133 -38.11 24.02 7.86
CA ARG A 133 -38.96 23.63 9.00
C ARG A 133 -38.16 23.40 10.28
N ASN A 134 -36.92 22.94 10.15
CA ASN A 134 -36.08 22.59 11.30
C ASN A 134 -35.08 23.69 11.67
N THR A 135 -34.94 24.74 10.87
CA THR A 135 -34.16 25.94 11.23
C THR A 135 -34.81 26.64 12.43
N ARG A 136 -34.02 26.94 13.46
CA ARG A 136 -34.42 27.61 14.71
C ARG A 136 -33.41 28.72 15.04
N ASP A 137 -33.68 29.55 16.06
CA ASP A 137 -32.83 30.70 16.40
C ASP A 137 -31.34 30.37 16.62
N ASN A 138 -31.00 29.15 17.09
CA ASN A 138 -29.61 28.70 17.26
C ASN A 138 -29.15 27.58 16.30
N VAL A 139 -30.05 27.00 15.50
CA VAL A 139 -29.74 25.88 14.58
C VAL A 139 -30.08 26.28 13.16
N SER A 140 -29.10 26.19 12.27
CA SER A 140 -29.27 26.42 10.83
C SER A 140 -28.76 25.22 10.03
N PHE A 141 -29.14 25.16 8.76
CA PHE A 141 -28.71 24.11 7.83
C PHE A 141 -27.90 24.70 6.69
N GLU A 142 -26.92 23.94 6.20
CA GLU A 142 -26.10 24.35 5.06
C GLU A 142 -25.76 23.16 4.16
N GLU A 143 -25.98 23.31 2.86
CA GLU A 143 -25.55 22.32 1.87
C GLU A 143 -24.05 22.51 1.55
N TRP A 144 -23.29 21.43 1.70
CA TRP A 144 -21.89 21.31 1.25
C TRP A 144 -21.84 20.27 0.13
N ASN A 145 -22.28 20.70 -1.05
CA ASN A 145 -22.30 19.89 -2.28
C ASN A 145 -20.91 19.87 -2.96
N GLY A 146 -20.78 19.06 -4.02
CA GLY A 146 -19.53 18.93 -4.78
C GLY A 146 -18.96 20.24 -5.31
N ASP A 147 -19.82 21.17 -5.74
CA ASP A 147 -19.38 22.48 -6.23
C ASP A 147 -18.70 23.32 -5.13
N LYS A 148 -19.33 23.38 -3.95
CA LYS A 148 -18.80 24.12 -2.81
C LYS A 148 -17.53 23.46 -2.27
N LEU A 149 -17.53 22.14 -2.14
CA LEU A 149 -16.37 21.38 -1.70
C LEU A 149 -15.18 21.55 -2.67
N ALA A 150 -15.41 21.50 -3.97
CA ALA A 150 -14.36 21.75 -4.97
C ALA A 150 -13.77 23.15 -4.85
N GLU A 151 -14.60 24.16 -4.57
CA GLU A 151 -14.17 25.53 -4.34
C GLU A 151 -13.33 25.66 -3.08
N LEU A 152 -13.77 25.07 -1.97
CA LEU A 152 -13.05 25.08 -0.70
C LEU A 152 -11.71 24.33 -0.80
N ILE A 153 -11.67 23.14 -1.42
CA ILE A 153 -10.43 22.38 -1.65
C ILE A 153 -9.47 23.21 -2.50
N GLN A 154 -9.95 23.84 -3.58
CA GLN A 154 -9.12 24.70 -4.42
C GLN A 154 -8.59 25.91 -3.64
N GLN A 155 -9.42 26.53 -2.79
CA GLN A 155 -9.04 27.74 -2.06
C GLN A 155 -8.08 27.47 -0.89
N PHE A 156 -8.30 26.39 -0.13
CA PHE A 156 -7.60 26.16 1.14
C PHE A 156 -6.51 25.09 1.07
N LEU A 157 -6.63 24.11 0.15
CA LEU A 157 -5.68 23.01 0.04
C LEU A 157 -4.80 23.15 -1.20
N LEU A 158 -5.36 23.65 -2.31
CA LEU A 158 -4.69 23.72 -3.62
C LEU A 158 -4.56 25.15 -4.17
N LYS A 159 -4.46 26.19 -3.30
CA LYS A 159 -4.19 27.55 -3.79
C LYS A 159 -2.84 27.57 -4.52
N GLU A 160 -2.64 28.51 -5.43
CA GLU A 160 -1.42 28.57 -6.25
C GLU A 160 -0.13 28.66 -5.43
N GLU A 161 -0.18 29.29 -4.25
CA GLU A 161 0.94 29.33 -3.30
C GLU A 161 1.24 27.99 -2.61
N LEU A 162 0.29 27.04 -2.63
CA LEU A 162 0.42 25.71 -2.00
C LEU A 162 0.57 24.58 -3.02
N LEU A 163 -0.02 24.73 -4.21
CA LEU A 163 0.16 23.85 -5.36
C LEU A 163 0.34 24.72 -6.62
N PRO A 164 1.60 25.03 -6.99
CA PRO A 164 1.92 25.88 -8.12
C PRO A 164 1.30 25.40 -9.43
N SER A 165 1.20 26.32 -10.39
CA SER A 165 0.69 26.02 -11.73
C SER A 165 1.46 24.89 -12.44
N SER A 166 2.75 24.68 -12.12
CA SER A 166 3.55 23.54 -12.59
C SER A 166 3.02 22.20 -12.07
N SER A 167 2.85 22.09 -10.75
CA SER A 167 2.38 20.88 -10.09
C SER A 167 0.95 20.54 -10.51
N GLN A 168 0.09 21.55 -10.67
CA GLN A 168 -1.24 21.37 -11.25
C GLN A 168 -1.20 20.85 -12.69
N ALA A 169 -0.21 21.27 -13.49
CA ALA A 169 -0.04 20.76 -14.85
C ALA A 169 0.48 19.32 -14.84
N LEU A 170 1.37 18.95 -13.92
CA LEU A 170 1.84 17.57 -13.74
C LEU A 170 0.69 16.62 -13.37
N LEU A 171 -0.18 17.02 -12.42
CA LEU A 171 -1.38 16.24 -12.08
C LEU A 171 -2.26 16.04 -13.31
N ARG A 172 -2.56 17.12 -14.07
CA ARG A 172 -3.37 17.00 -15.30
C ARG A 172 -2.74 16.10 -16.35
N LYS A 173 -1.42 16.13 -16.51
CA LYS A 173 -0.70 15.27 -17.45
C LYS A 173 -0.77 13.80 -17.03
N SER A 174 -0.63 13.51 -15.74
CA SER A 174 -0.83 12.16 -15.21
C SER A 174 -2.25 11.65 -15.49
N LEU A 175 -3.27 12.45 -15.18
CA LEU A 175 -4.68 12.11 -15.47
C LEU A 175 -5.00 11.95 -16.96
N ALA A 176 -4.30 12.66 -17.84
CA ALA A 176 -4.58 12.63 -19.28
C ALA A 176 -3.97 11.41 -20.00
N ILE A 177 -3.11 10.64 -19.34
CA ILE A 177 -2.34 9.55 -19.96
C ILE A 177 -2.39 8.25 -19.16
N LEU A 178 -3.51 7.99 -18.49
CA LEU A 178 -3.71 6.79 -17.66
C LEU A 178 -3.62 5.47 -18.43
N GLU A 179 -3.91 5.49 -19.73
CA GLU A 179 -3.73 4.36 -20.66
C GLU A 179 -2.25 3.93 -20.79
N GLU A 180 -1.29 4.81 -20.44
CA GLU A 180 0.14 4.52 -20.38
C GLU A 180 0.65 4.67 -18.93
N PRO A 181 0.45 3.65 -18.07
CA PRO A 181 0.68 3.78 -16.63
C PRO A 181 2.07 4.28 -16.24
N GLU A 182 3.13 3.83 -16.93
CA GLU A 182 4.49 4.29 -16.67
C GLU A 182 4.68 5.78 -16.95
N SER A 183 4.08 6.29 -18.03
CA SER A 183 4.15 7.70 -18.39
C SER A 183 3.35 8.57 -17.43
N SER A 184 2.14 8.12 -17.06
CA SER A 184 1.33 8.80 -16.05
C SER A 184 2.06 8.86 -14.71
N TYR A 185 2.63 7.73 -14.28
CA TYR A 185 3.43 7.64 -13.06
C TYR A 185 4.63 8.59 -13.07
N ARG A 186 5.37 8.71 -14.17
CA ARG A 186 6.49 9.67 -14.25
C ARG A 186 6.05 11.12 -14.00
N TYR A 187 4.91 11.53 -14.54
CA TYR A 187 4.36 12.86 -14.25
C TYR A 187 3.94 13.00 -12.79
N PHE A 188 3.35 11.96 -12.21
CA PHE A 188 2.97 11.96 -10.80
C PHE A 188 4.17 11.92 -9.85
N LEU A 189 5.26 11.24 -10.21
CA LEU A 189 6.51 11.22 -9.45
C LEU A 189 7.15 12.61 -9.39
N ASN A 190 7.18 13.33 -10.51
CA ASN A 190 7.63 14.72 -10.53
C ASN A 190 6.72 15.62 -9.66
N LEU A 191 5.41 15.32 -9.62
CA LEU A 191 4.48 16.03 -8.74
C LEU A 191 4.78 15.74 -7.26
N ILE A 192 5.09 14.50 -6.90
CA ILE A 192 5.51 14.11 -5.53
C ILE A 192 6.71 14.95 -5.10
N ASP A 193 7.75 15.02 -5.95
CA ASP A 193 8.96 15.77 -5.67
C ASP A 193 8.67 17.28 -5.52
N GLU A 194 7.94 17.90 -6.47
CA GLU A 194 7.57 19.32 -6.39
C GLU A 194 6.81 19.64 -5.09
N VAL A 195 5.82 18.81 -4.72
CA VAL A 195 4.97 19.04 -3.54
C VAL A 195 5.75 18.89 -2.22
N LEU A 196 6.73 17.99 -2.17
CA LEU A 196 7.47 17.67 -0.94
C LEU A 196 8.81 18.41 -0.80
N SER A 197 9.32 19.01 -1.88
CA SER A 197 10.65 19.64 -1.94
C SER A 197 10.85 20.78 -0.94
N GLU A 198 9.87 21.67 -0.80
CA GLU A 198 9.95 22.89 0.02
C GLU A 198 9.63 22.68 1.51
N ALA A 199 9.18 21.48 1.90
CA ALA A 199 8.78 21.18 3.26
C ALA A 199 9.97 20.82 4.15
N THR A 200 10.26 21.67 5.15
CA THR A 200 11.43 21.53 6.04
C THR A 200 11.08 21.34 7.52
N ASP A 201 9.84 21.64 7.92
CA ASP A 201 9.39 21.56 9.32
C ASP A 201 8.13 20.73 9.44
N ALA A 202 7.83 20.24 10.65
CA ALA A 202 6.71 19.32 10.87
C ALA A 202 5.35 19.85 10.38
N ALA A 203 5.11 21.16 10.43
CA ALA A 203 3.85 21.74 9.98
C ALA A 203 3.78 21.82 8.45
N SER A 204 4.85 22.29 7.79
CA SER A 204 4.93 22.32 6.32
C SER A 204 4.91 20.91 5.71
N ILE A 205 5.56 19.93 6.35
CA ILE A 205 5.53 18.52 5.96
C ILE A 205 4.10 17.97 6.03
N ALA A 206 3.42 18.15 7.16
CA ALA A 206 2.05 17.69 7.32
C ALA A 206 1.12 18.26 6.23
N SER A 207 1.21 19.58 5.99
CA SER A 207 0.44 20.22 4.94
C SER A 207 0.78 19.72 3.54
N SER A 208 2.04 19.41 3.26
CA SER A 208 2.48 18.91 1.94
C SER A 208 2.01 17.47 1.70
N ILE A 209 2.07 16.61 2.73
CA ILE A 209 1.54 15.24 2.66
C ILE A 209 0.02 15.25 2.49
N THR A 210 -0.73 16.11 3.19
CA THR A 210 -2.18 16.28 2.96
C THR A 210 -2.48 16.64 1.50
N ARG A 211 -1.73 17.59 0.92
CA ARG A 211 -1.90 17.96 -0.50
C ARG A 211 -1.60 16.82 -1.46
N LEU A 212 -0.51 16.10 -1.20
CA LEU A 212 -0.13 14.94 -1.99
C LEU A 212 -1.21 13.85 -1.91
N ASN A 213 -1.77 13.62 -0.72
CA ASN A 213 -2.83 12.64 -0.52
C ASN A 213 -4.09 12.97 -1.34
N ILE A 214 -4.47 14.24 -1.41
CA ILE A 214 -5.59 14.69 -2.26
C ILE A 214 -5.28 14.45 -3.74
N CYS A 215 -4.06 14.76 -4.19
CA CYS A 215 -3.66 14.48 -5.57
C CYS A 215 -3.72 12.99 -5.89
N LEU A 216 -3.32 12.14 -4.94
CA LEU A 216 -3.38 10.69 -5.06
C LEU A 216 -4.83 10.18 -5.13
N TRP A 217 -5.73 10.72 -4.30
CA TRP A 217 -7.17 10.42 -4.37
C TRP A 217 -7.79 10.81 -5.71
N VAL A 218 -7.43 11.98 -6.24
CA VAL A 218 -7.89 12.42 -7.56
C VAL A 218 -7.41 11.45 -8.65
N LEU A 219 -6.13 11.08 -8.63
CA LEU A 219 -5.57 10.09 -9.55
C LEU A 219 -6.30 8.75 -9.45
N PHE A 220 -6.45 8.23 -8.24
CA PHE A 220 -7.14 6.97 -8.00
C PHE A 220 -8.59 6.98 -8.49
N SER A 221 -9.31 8.08 -8.30
CA SER A 221 -10.70 8.15 -8.75
C SER A 221 -10.83 8.09 -10.26
N TRP A 222 -9.95 8.77 -11.00
CA TRP A 222 -9.92 8.69 -12.46
C TRP A 222 -9.51 7.29 -12.94
N CYS A 223 -8.50 6.67 -12.32
CA CYS A 223 -8.12 5.28 -12.59
C CYS A 223 -9.30 4.30 -12.41
N ARG A 224 -10.15 4.51 -11.39
CA ARG A 224 -11.36 3.71 -11.17
C ARG A 224 -12.42 3.94 -12.26
N GLU A 225 -12.61 5.18 -12.71
CA GLU A 225 -13.56 5.48 -13.79
C GLU A 225 -13.14 4.82 -15.11
N GLU A 226 -11.85 4.79 -15.41
CA GLU A 226 -11.28 4.17 -16.62
C GLU A 226 -11.04 2.66 -16.49
N ASN A 227 -11.31 2.06 -15.33
CA ASN A 227 -11.01 0.65 -15.00
C ASN A 227 -9.53 0.28 -15.22
N ASN A 228 -8.62 1.21 -14.94
CA ASN A 228 -7.17 0.99 -15.00
C ASN A 228 -6.49 1.50 -13.72
N LEU A 229 -6.28 0.59 -12.77
CA LEU A 229 -5.73 0.91 -11.46
C LEU A 229 -4.19 0.96 -11.42
N GLU A 230 -3.52 0.62 -12.52
CA GLU A 230 -2.07 0.43 -12.55
C GLU A 230 -1.34 1.73 -12.21
N SER A 231 -1.72 2.84 -12.84
CA SER A 231 -1.09 4.15 -12.61
C SER A 231 -1.25 4.61 -11.16
N SER A 232 -2.44 4.41 -10.56
CA SER A 232 -2.67 4.78 -9.17
C SER A 232 -1.89 3.90 -8.20
N TYR A 233 -1.73 2.60 -8.49
CA TYR A 233 -1.03 1.66 -7.63
C TYR A 233 0.44 2.06 -7.47
N ILE A 234 1.17 2.21 -8.58
CA ILE A 234 2.61 2.54 -8.57
C ILE A 234 2.87 3.96 -8.05
N SER A 235 1.93 4.88 -8.29
CA SER A 235 1.99 6.23 -7.72
C SER A 235 1.78 6.24 -6.21
N ALA A 236 0.89 5.39 -5.70
CA ALA A 236 0.62 5.27 -4.27
C ALA A 236 1.82 4.74 -3.49
N GLU A 237 2.54 3.73 -4.04
CA GLU A 237 3.76 3.22 -3.42
C GLU A 237 4.82 4.31 -3.28
N SER A 238 5.07 5.07 -4.35
CA SER A 238 6.06 6.14 -4.32
C SER A 238 5.62 7.29 -3.40
N ALA A 239 4.34 7.66 -3.44
CA ALA A 239 3.80 8.69 -2.56
C ALA A 239 3.96 8.30 -1.07
N LEU A 240 3.72 7.03 -0.74
CA LEU A 240 3.89 6.50 0.62
C LEU A 240 5.36 6.55 1.06
N LEU A 241 6.29 6.09 0.22
CA LEU A 241 7.73 6.05 0.55
C LEU A 241 8.30 7.46 0.72
N PHE A 242 8.01 8.38 -0.20
CA PHE A 242 8.47 9.77 -0.11
C PHE A 242 7.81 10.53 1.06
N ALA A 243 6.55 10.25 1.37
CA ALA A 243 5.90 10.80 2.56
C ALA A 243 6.59 10.31 3.84
N TRP A 244 6.97 9.02 3.90
CA TRP A 244 7.75 8.50 5.02
C TRP A 244 9.10 9.20 5.14
N GLU A 245 9.84 9.34 4.03
CA GLU A 245 11.14 10.01 4.00
C GLU A 245 11.09 11.39 4.67
N LYS A 246 10.04 12.17 4.38
CA LYS A 246 9.84 13.51 4.95
C LYS A 246 9.38 13.48 6.41
N VAL A 247 8.54 12.53 6.80
CA VAL A 247 7.90 12.53 8.12
C VAL A 247 8.70 11.80 9.20
N LYS A 248 9.62 10.90 8.83
CA LYS A 248 10.24 9.91 9.73
C LYS A 248 10.86 10.50 11.00
N GLU A 249 11.52 11.66 10.90
CA GLU A 249 12.13 12.36 12.04
C GLU A 249 11.10 12.97 13.00
N TYR A 250 9.92 13.34 12.48
CA TYR A 250 8.84 13.96 13.24
C TYR A 250 7.75 12.98 13.65
N TYR A 251 7.84 11.70 13.27
CA TYR A 251 6.78 10.73 13.51
C TYR A 251 6.72 10.31 14.99
N THR A 252 5.54 10.54 15.60
CA THR A 252 5.24 10.23 17.00
C THR A 252 3.94 9.43 17.17
N GLY A 253 3.21 9.19 16.07
CA GLY A 253 1.88 8.54 16.06
C GLY A 253 0.73 9.44 16.56
N ARG A 254 1.00 10.60 17.16
CA ARG A 254 -0.04 11.46 17.76
C ARG A 254 -0.12 12.87 17.20
N ASN A 255 1.02 13.40 16.73
CA ASN A 255 1.08 14.75 16.18
C ASN A 255 0.44 14.83 14.78
N LYS A 256 0.25 16.06 14.30
CA LYS A 256 -0.37 16.31 12.99
C LYS A 256 0.37 15.62 11.84
N ALA A 257 1.70 15.69 11.81
CA ALA A 257 2.53 15.07 10.79
C ALA A 257 2.33 13.54 10.72
N SER A 258 2.22 12.89 11.89
CA SER A 258 1.95 11.44 11.97
C SER A 258 0.57 11.12 11.41
N LYS A 259 -0.47 11.88 11.81
CA LYS A 259 -1.84 11.69 11.31
C LYS A 259 -1.94 11.87 9.79
N THR A 260 -1.24 12.85 9.23
CA THR A 260 -1.22 13.04 7.77
C THR A 260 -0.50 11.92 7.04
N PHE A 261 0.55 11.35 7.64
CA PHE A 261 1.20 10.16 7.10
C PHE A 261 0.29 8.93 7.18
N ASP A 262 -0.38 8.70 8.31
CA ASP A 262 -1.32 7.60 8.44
C ASP A 262 -2.48 7.73 7.43
N ALA A 263 -2.96 8.94 7.14
CA ALA A 263 -3.98 9.18 6.12
C ALA A 263 -3.53 8.83 4.68
N ILE A 264 -2.27 9.09 4.31
CA ILE A 264 -1.76 8.67 2.99
C ILE A 264 -1.48 7.16 2.96
N LEU A 265 -1.10 6.56 4.09
CA LEU A 265 -1.02 5.11 4.24
C LEU A 265 -2.40 4.44 4.06
N ASP A 266 -3.45 4.97 4.65
CA ASP A 266 -4.83 4.48 4.48
C ASP A 266 -5.29 4.58 3.02
N THR A 267 -4.87 5.66 2.34
CA THR A 267 -5.16 5.85 0.91
C THR A 267 -4.42 4.81 0.07
N TYR A 268 -3.14 4.56 0.37
CA TYR A 268 -2.39 3.44 -0.23
C TYR A 268 -3.08 2.09 0.02
N GLN A 269 -3.52 1.81 1.25
CA GLN A 269 -4.23 0.56 1.56
C GLN A 269 -5.51 0.41 0.74
N THR A 270 -6.27 1.50 0.59
CA THR A 270 -7.50 1.51 -0.23
C THR A 270 -7.23 1.24 -1.71
N ILE A 271 -6.19 1.87 -2.27
CA ILE A 271 -5.79 1.66 -3.68
C ILE A 271 -5.34 0.21 -3.88
N THR A 272 -4.55 -0.33 -2.96
CA THR A 272 -4.07 -1.71 -3.06
C THR A 272 -5.19 -2.72 -2.86
N ASP A 273 -6.15 -2.48 -1.96
CA ASP A 273 -7.36 -3.30 -1.82
C ASP A 273 -8.19 -3.29 -3.11
N SER A 274 -8.44 -2.11 -3.70
CA SER A 274 -9.15 -2.01 -4.97
C SER A 274 -8.45 -2.80 -6.08
N TYR A 275 -7.13 -2.75 -6.17
CA TYR A 275 -6.37 -3.53 -7.15
C TYR A 275 -6.48 -5.03 -6.88
N VAL A 276 -6.22 -5.47 -5.65
CA VAL A 276 -6.21 -6.89 -5.31
C VAL A 276 -7.60 -7.52 -5.45
N ASP A 277 -8.64 -6.83 -4.97
CA ASP A 277 -10.01 -7.36 -4.93
C ASP A 277 -10.72 -7.33 -6.28
N GLN A 278 -10.36 -6.39 -7.17
CA GLN A 278 -10.99 -6.26 -8.47
C GLN A 278 -10.17 -6.92 -9.58
N CYS A 279 -8.84 -6.82 -9.54
CA CYS A 279 -7.98 -7.24 -10.65
C CYS A 279 -7.35 -8.62 -10.43
N VAL A 280 -7.19 -9.09 -9.19
CA VAL A 280 -6.38 -10.29 -8.89
C VAL A 280 -7.23 -11.42 -8.30
N ILE A 281 -7.76 -11.25 -7.09
CA ILE A 281 -8.46 -12.30 -6.32
C ILE A 281 -9.60 -12.97 -7.10
N PRO A 282 -10.43 -12.27 -7.88
CA PRO A 282 -11.51 -12.93 -8.63
C PRO A 282 -11.01 -13.96 -9.66
N TYR A 283 -9.75 -13.86 -10.08
CA TYR A 283 -9.21 -14.63 -11.22
C TYR A 283 -8.11 -15.62 -10.83
N VAL A 284 -7.52 -15.54 -9.62
CA VAL A 284 -6.43 -16.46 -9.20
C VAL A 284 -6.83 -17.93 -9.21
N GLY A 285 -8.11 -18.25 -8.97
CA GLY A 285 -8.63 -19.62 -8.98
C GLY A 285 -8.87 -20.20 -10.38
N LEU A 286 -8.73 -19.39 -11.44
CA LEU A 286 -8.99 -19.80 -12.82
C LEU A 286 -7.66 -20.09 -13.53
N LYS A 287 -7.51 -21.32 -14.03
CA LYS A 287 -6.31 -21.77 -14.72
C LYS A 287 -5.95 -20.84 -15.90
N TYR A 288 -4.74 -20.28 -15.86
CA TYR A 288 -4.18 -19.33 -16.84
C TYR A 288 -4.94 -18.01 -17.05
N ALA A 289 -5.96 -17.69 -16.26
CA ALA A 289 -6.75 -16.46 -16.48
C ALA A 289 -5.90 -15.19 -16.34
N LEU A 290 -5.07 -15.12 -15.28
CA LEU A 290 -4.17 -13.98 -15.07
C LEU A 290 -3.02 -13.94 -16.09
N SER A 291 -2.47 -15.10 -16.48
CA SER A 291 -1.52 -15.17 -17.59
C SER A 291 -2.10 -14.60 -18.89
N HIS A 292 -3.36 -14.95 -19.19
CA HIS A 292 -4.07 -14.46 -20.37
C HIS A 292 -4.40 -12.97 -20.28
N ALA A 293 -4.73 -12.47 -19.08
CA ALA A 293 -5.06 -11.07 -18.84
C ALA A 293 -3.89 -10.11 -19.09
N VAL A 294 -2.64 -10.59 -19.12
CA VAL A 294 -1.48 -9.77 -19.53
C VAL A 294 -1.58 -9.34 -21.00
N GLN A 295 -2.37 -10.04 -21.82
CA GLN A 295 -2.62 -9.71 -23.23
C GLN A 295 -1.35 -9.58 -24.09
N SER A 296 -0.25 -10.21 -23.68
CA SER A 296 0.98 -10.29 -24.47
C SER A 296 1.18 -11.67 -25.10
N PRO A 297 1.61 -11.75 -26.37
CA PRO A 297 2.03 -13.00 -26.99
C PRO A 297 3.43 -13.47 -26.52
N CYS A 298 4.18 -12.65 -25.78
CA CYS A 298 5.52 -12.96 -25.32
C CYS A 298 5.50 -13.51 -23.89
N SER A 299 6.10 -14.69 -23.67
CA SER A 299 6.20 -15.30 -22.33
C SER A 299 7.02 -14.46 -21.35
N ILE A 300 7.93 -13.61 -21.83
CA ILE A 300 8.72 -12.71 -20.97
C ILE A 300 7.80 -11.67 -20.32
N ASP A 301 6.86 -11.09 -21.07
CA ASP A 301 5.90 -10.11 -20.52
C ASP A 301 5.02 -10.76 -19.46
N VAL A 302 4.51 -11.96 -19.75
CA VAL A 302 3.69 -12.73 -18.81
C VAL A 302 4.48 -13.07 -17.55
N ASN A 303 5.74 -13.48 -17.69
CA ASN A 303 6.61 -13.81 -16.56
C ASN A 303 6.84 -12.59 -15.67
N ILE A 304 7.33 -11.48 -16.24
CA ILE A 304 7.61 -10.25 -15.49
C ILE A 304 6.35 -9.75 -14.80
N LYS A 305 5.21 -9.71 -15.51
CA LYS A 305 3.97 -9.18 -14.94
C LYS A 305 3.42 -10.06 -13.82
N LEU A 306 3.47 -11.38 -13.94
CA LEU A 306 2.98 -12.26 -12.88
C LEU A 306 3.87 -12.26 -11.64
N PHE A 307 5.20 -12.11 -11.79
CA PHE A 307 6.07 -11.89 -10.65
C PHE A 307 5.76 -10.53 -9.98
N ASP A 308 5.53 -9.45 -10.73
CA ASP A 308 5.07 -8.17 -10.16
C ASP A 308 3.75 -8.34 -9.37
N VAL A 309 2.76 -9.05 -9.92
CA VAL A 309 1.49 -9.35 -9.21
C VAL A 309 1.72 -10.17 -7.93
N LEU A 310 2.63 -11.15 -7.97
CA LEU A 310 3.03 -11.93 -6.79
C LEU A 310 3.61 -11.03 -5.69
N GLY A 311 4.54 -10.14 -6.05
CA GLY A 311 5.13 -9.18 -5.11
C GLY A 311 4.08 -8.23 -4.50
N ARG A 312 3.12 -7.75 -5.30
CA ARG A 312 2.03 -6.89 -4.82
C ARG A 312 1.11 -7.58 -3.82
N LEU A 313 0.74 -8.84 -4.08
CA LEU A 313 -0.03 -9.65 -3.12
C LEU A 313 0.76 -9.88 -1.83
N ALA A 314 2.06 -10.20 -1.94
CA ALA A 314 2.90 -10.42 -0.78
C ALA A 314 3.02 -9.16 0.09
N ILE A 315 3.25 -7.99 -0.50
CA ILE A 315 3.27 -6.70 0.25
C ILE A 315 1.94 -6.44 0.93
N LYS A 316 0.81 -6.67 0.25
CA LYS A 316 -0.51 -6.50 0.88
C LYS A 316 -0.66 -7.41 2.10
N GLY A 317 -0.25 -8.67 1.97
CA GLY A 317 -0.24 -9.62 3.09
C GLY A 317 0.64 -9.17 4.25
N HIS A 318 1.84 -8.64 3.98
CA HIS A 318 2.74 -8.12 5.03
C HIS A 318 2.13 -6.94 5.80
N TRP A 319 1.41 -6.04 5.12
CA TRP A 319 0.69 -4.95 5.80
C TRP A 319 -0.44 -5.47 6.70
N ILE A 320 -1.16 -6.50 6.27
CA ILE A 320 -2.22 -7.13 7.08
C ILE A 320 -1.62 -7.86 8.27
N LEU A 321 -0.53 -8.61 8.06
CA LEU A 321 0.19 -9.32 9.11
C LEU A 321 0.71 -8.34 10.17
N ASP A 322 1.35 -7.24 9.76
CA ASP A 322 1.82 -6.19 10.67
C ASP A 322 0.67 -5.57 11.50
N SER A 323 -0.49 -5.34 10.86
CA SER A 323 -1.70 -4.85 11.55
C SER A 323 -2.23 -5.86 12.57
N LEU A 324 -2.25 -7.16 12.20
CA LEU A 324 -2.67 -8.25 13.09
C LEU A 324 -1.72 -8.40 14.28
N SER A 325 -0.40 -8.38 14.05
CA SER A 325 0.61 -8.44 15.10
C SER A 325 0.45 -7.30 16.12
N LYS A 326 0.23 -6.06 15.66
CA LYS A 326 -0.04 -4.92 16.55
C LYS A 326 -1.35 -5.06 17.32
N SER A 327 -2.37 -5.61 16.67
CA SER A 327 -3.65 -5.89 17.33
C SER A 327 -3.48 -6.89 18.46
N TYR A 328 -2.70 -7.95 18.28
CA TYR A 328 -2.39 -8.91 19.35
C TYR A 328 -1.54 -8.32 20.49
N VAL A 329 -0.62 -7.40 20.20
CA VAL A 329 0.14 -6.70 21.25
C VAL A 329 -0.78 -5.78 22.07
N SER A 330 -1.67 -5.06 21.39
CA SER A 330 -2.58 -4.10 22.03
C SER A 330 -3.71 -4.79 22.80
N THR A 331 -4.25 -5.87 22.23
CA THR A 331 -5.34 -6.67 22.77
C THR A 331 -4.97 -8.15 22.69
N PRO A 332 -4.20 -8.67 23.67
CA PRO A 332 -3.81 -10.07 23.68
C PRO A 332 -5.04 -10.99 23.70
N PRO A 333 -5.04 -12.10 22.94
CA PRO A 333 -6.15 -13.03 22.91
C PRO A 333 -6.14 -13.85 24.21
N THR A 334 -6.70 -13.30 25.29
CA THR A 334 -6.92 -14.00 26.55
C THR A 334 -8.15 -14.92 26.51
N GLY A 335 -8.81 -15.01 25.34
CA GLY A 335 -10.05 -15.75 25.06
C GLY A 335 -10.27 -15.88 23.55
N GLU A 336 -11.49 -15.59 23.07
CA GLU A 336 -11.76 -15.49 21.62
C GLU A 336 -11.11 -14.23 21.03
N GLU A 337 -10.77 -14.31 19.74
CA GLU A 337 -10.25 -13.18 18.98
C GLU A 337 -11.31 -12.07 18.86
N SER A 338 -10.85 -10.82 18.93
CA SER A 338 -11.74 -9.67 18.70
C SER A 338 -12.27 -9.68 17.25
N GLU A 339 -13.39 -9.01 17.01
CA GLU A 339 -13.97 -8.89 15.67
C GLU A 339 -12.97 -8.34 14.64
N GLU A 340 -12.14 -7.37 15.02
CA GLU A 340 -11.06 -6.83 14.19
C GLU A 340 -9.99 -7.87 13.88
N GLN A 341 -9.54 -8.63 14.88
CA GLN A 341 -8.55 -9.70 14.69
C GLN A 341 -9.08 -10.77 13.75
N THR A 342 -10.33 -11.22 13.94
CA THR A 342 -10.99 -12.18 13.05
C THR A 342 -11.04 -11.68 11.60
N GLN A 343 -11.41 -10.41 11.38
CA GLN A 343 -11.42 -9.82 10.05
C GLN A 343 -10.02 -9.76 9.41
N LEU A 344 -8.99 -9.40 10.18
CA LEU A 344 -7.61 -9.37 9.71
C LEU A 344 -7.10 -10.76 9.36
N ILE A 345 -7.44 -11.78 10.16
CA ILE A 345 -7.08 -13.19 9.91
C ILE A 345 -7.76 -13.72 8.67
N GLU A 346 -9.06 -13.49 8.51
CA GLU A 346 -9.80 -13.87 7.31
C GLU A 346 -9.20 -13.20 6.06
N ARG A 347 -8.86 -11.90 6.17
CA ARG A 347 -8.24 -11.15 5.08
C ARG A 347 -6.85 -11.69 4.75
N LEU A 348 -6.02 -11.97 5.74
CA LEU A 348 -4.68 -12.54 5.57
C LEU A 348 -4.75 -13.92 4.90
N ASN A 349 -5.65 -14.79 5.38
CA ASN A 349 -5.91 -16.11 4.79
C ASN A 349 -6.40 -16.01 3.34
N GLY A 350 -7.23 -15.01 3.03
CA GLY A 350 -7.63 -14.70 1.66
C GLY A 350 -6.44 -14.38 0.75
N ILE A 351 -5.51 -13.55 1.23
CA ILE A 351 -4.30 -13.16 0.48
C ILE A 351 -3.34 -14.34 0.30
N THR A 352 -3.02 -15.08 1.37
CA THR A 352 -2.08 -16.23 1.28
C THR A 352 -2.65 -17.34 0.39
N LYS A 353 -3.96 -17.59 0.46
CA LYS A 353 -4.64 -18.49 -0.48
C LYS A 353 -4.59 -17.98 -1.91
N ALA A 354 -4.74 -16.67 -2.14
CA ALA A 354 -4.63 -16.09 -3.46
C ALA A 354 -3.23 -16.24 -4.05
N ILE A 355 -2.16 -16.07 -3.25
CA ILE A 355 -0.78 -16.33 -3.66
C ILE A 355 -0.60 -17.79 -4.09
N ASN A 356 -1.09 -18.73 -3.28
CA ASN A 356 -1.04 -20.16 -3.60
C ASN A 356 -1.74 -20.47 -4.94
N GLN A 357 -2.99 -20.00 -5.08
CA GLN A 357 -3.76 -20.21 -6.32
C GLN A 357 -3.13 -19.52 -7.53
N LEU A 358 -2.56 -18.33 -7.37
CA LEU A 358 -1.84 -17.62 -8.43
C LEU A 358 -0.71 -18.49 -8.99
N VAL A 359 0.12 -19.06 -8.12
CA VAL A 359 1.25 -19.92 -8.51
C VAL A 359 0.76 -21.22 -9.16
N ILE A 360 -0.19 -21.93 -8.54
CA ILE A 360 -0.73 -23.20 -9.06
C ILE A 360 -1.33 -23.03 -10.45
N ASN A 361 -2.12 -21.96 -10.65
CA ASN A 361 -2.85 -21.74 -11.90
C ASN A 361 -2.01 -21.04 -12.98
N ASN A 362 -0.80 -20.57 -12.64
CA ASN A 362 0.10 -19.91 -13.57
C ASN A 362 1.56 -20.40 -13.38
N PRO A 363 1.91 -21.58 -13.93
CA PRO A 363 3.21 -22.24 -13.75
C PRO A 363 4.43 -21.45 -14.23
N ILE A 364 4.25 -20.33 -14.93
CA ILE A 364 5.35 -19.43 -15.28
C ILE A 364 6.03 -18.81 -14.05
N LEU A 365 5.34 -18.82 -12.90
CA LEU A 365 5.88 -18.47 -11.57
C LEU A 365 6.77 -19.57 -10.96
N LEU A 366 6.93 -20.71 -11.63
CA LEU A 366 7.92 -21.73 -11.28
C LEU A 366 9.27 -21.48 -11.97
N THR A 367 9.35 -20.50 -12.88
CA THR A 367 10.55 -20.24 -13.71
C THR A 367 10.93 -18.77 -13.65
N PRO A 368 11.76 -18.32 -12.69
CA PRO A 368 12.32 -16.99 -12.72
C PRO A 368 13.18 -16.78 -13.98
N TYR A 369 13.02 -15.66 -14.67
CA TYR A 369 13.84 -15.24 -15.81
C TYR A 369 14.88 -14.19 -15.41
N LYS A 370 14.58 -13.39 -14.40
CA LYS A 370 15.52 -12.44 -13.80
C LYS A 370 15.97 -12.98 -12.46
N ASP A 371 17.24 -12.83 -12.14
CA ASP A 371 17.75 -13.16 -10.81
C ASP A 371 17.08 -12.30 -9.73
N SER A 372 16.76 -11.03 -10.01
CA SER A 372 16.05 -10.15 -9.08
C SER A 372 14.61 -10.58 -8.76
N GLN A 373 14.01 -11.52 -9.50
CA GLN A 373 12.71 -12.09 -9.12
C GLN A 373 12.76 -12.86 -7.79
N ALA A 374 13.97 -13.13 -7.28
CA ALA A 374 14.19 -13.52 -5.90
C ALA A 374 13.53 -12.55 -4.90
N ILE A 375 13.37 -11.27 -5.22
CA ILE A 375 12.72 -10.28 -4.34
C ILE A 375 11.25 -10.64 -4.15
N GLU A 376 10.51 -10.87 -5.23
CA GLU A 376 9.11 -11.29 -5.20
C GLU A 376 8.94 -12.64 -4.48
N VAL A 377 9.85 -13.59 -4.74
CA VAL A 377 9.85 -14.90 -4.08
C VAL A 377 10.11 -14.74 -2.58
N GLY A 378 11.12 -13.96 -2.21
CA GLY A 378 11.47 -13.70 -0.82
C GLY A 378 10.34 -13.02 -0.06
N LEU A 379 9.66 -12.03 -0.68
CA LEU A 379 8.48 -11.39 -0.10
C LEU A 379 7.37 -12.41 0.16
N ALA A 380 7.05 -13.25 -0.83
CA ALA A 380 5.97 -14.21 -0.74
C ALA A 380 6.28 -15.34 0.25
N VAL A 381 7.46 -15.94 0.20
CA VAL A 381 7.85 -17.05 1.08
C VAL A 381 7.97 -16.59 2.53
N THR A 382 8.54 -15.40 2.78
CA THR A 382 8.60 -14.80 4.14
C THR A 382 7.20 -14.54 4.70
N LEU A 383 6.24 -14.11 3.87
CA LEU A 383 4.86 -13.97 4.33
C LEU A 383 4.25 -15.33 4.68
N LEU A 384 4.37 -16.30 3.78
CA LEU A 384 3.75 -17.62 3.92
C LEU A 384 4.32 -18.39 5.11
N SER A 385 5.62 -18.24 5.41
CA SER A 385 6.27 -18.90 6.54
C SER A 385 5.74 -18.49 7.92
N ASN A 386 4.87 -17.48 8.01
CA ASN A 386 4.16 -17.11 9.23
C ASN A 386 2.92 -17.99 9.51
N ASN A 387 2.54 -18.89 8.59
CA ASN A 387 1.43 -19.81 8.78
C ASN A 387 1.78 -21.23 8.27
N SER A 388 1.82 -22.19 9.20
CA SER A 388 2.18 -23.59 8.93
C SER A 388 1.22 -24.31 7.97
N ASP A 389 -0.03 -23.85 7.83
CA ASP A 389 -0.98 -24.39 6.84
C ASP A 389 -0.46 -24.24 5.41
N THR A 390 0.44 -23.28 5.17
CA THR A 390 1.01 -23.00 3.84
C THR A 390 2.29 -23.77 3.56
N ASP A 391 2.89 -24.43 4.56
CA ASP A 391 4.20 -25.07 4.44
C ASP A 391 4.25 -26.12 3.34
N SER A 392 3.19 -26.92 3.20
CA SER A 392 3.09 -27.95 2.16
C SER A 392 3.17 -27.35 0.74
N PHE A 393 2.52 -26.20 0.54
CA PHE A 393 2.57 -25.47 -0.72
C PHE A 393 3.96 -24.87 -0.95
N VAL A 394 4.52 -24.20 0.05
CA VAL A 394 5.84 -23.56 -0.05
C VAL A 394 6.92 -24.59 -0.40
N ARG A 395 6.94 -25.74 0.29
CA ARG A 395 7.85 -26.86 0.00
C ARG A 395 7.77 -27.28 -1.46
N SER A 396 6.55 -27.55 -1.95
CA SER A 396 6.31 -27.94 -3.34
C SER A 396 6.77 -26.88 -4.34
N TRP A 397 6.47 -25.61 -4.06
CA TRP A 397 6.83 -24.49 -4.92
C TRP A 397 8.34 -24.29 -5.01
N LEU A 398 9.06 -24.34 -3.89
CA LEU A 398 10.53 -24.24 -3.84
C LEU A 398 11.20 -25.39 -4.60
N ILE A 399 10.76 -26.64 -4.38
CA ILE A 399 11.27 -27.82 -5.09
C ILE A 399 11.12 -27.64 -6.60
N GLU A 400 9.92 -27.28 -7.08
CA GLU A 400 9.70 -27.06 -8.51
C GLU A 400 10.54 -25.89 -9.04
N MET A 401 10.62 -24.78 -8.32
CA MET A 401 11.42 -23.63 -8.75
C MET A 401 12.91 -23.96 -8.91
N ILE A 402 13.49 -24.69 -7.96
CA ILE A 402 14.87 -25.16 -8.05
C ILE A 402 15.03 -26.09 -9.25
N ASN A 403 14.19 -27.12 -9.35
CA ASN A 403 14.21 -28.08 -10.46
C ASN A 403 14.11 -27.40 -11.84
N LYS A 404 13.17 -26.45 -12.00
CA LYS A 404 13.01 -25.72 -13.26
C LYS A 404 14.18 -24.80 -13.54
N SER A 405 14.76 -24.17 -12.53
CA SER A 405 15.94 -23.31 -12.68
C SER A 405 17.15 -24.13 -13.11
N LEU A 406 17.41 -25.27 -12.47
CA LEU A 406 18.52 -26.17 -12.81
C LEU A 406 18.32 -26.77 -14.21
N PHE A 407 17.12 -27.21 -14.53
CA PHE A 407 16.78 -27.74 -15.85
C PHE A 407 16.92 -26.67 -16.95
N SER A 408 16.42 -25.46 -16.73
CA SER A 408 16.53 -24.36 -17.70
C SER A 408 17.99 -23.97 -17.91
N PHE A 409 18.80 -23.98 -16.86
CA PHE A 409 20.23 -23.78 -16.99
C PHE A 409 20.85 -24.92 -17.80
N ALA A 410 20.64 -26.18 -17.43
CA ALA A 410 21.24 -27.33 -18.12
C ALA A 410 20.85 -27.43 -19.60
N SER A 411 19.60 -27.08 -19.94
CA SER A 411 19.06 -27.13 -21.30
C SER A 411 19.30 -25.87 -22.14
N ASN A 412 19.96 -24.86 -21.58
CA ASN A 412 20.11 -23.52 -22.17
C ASN A 412 18.76 -22.92 -22.60
N GLY A 413 17.75 -23.08 -21.73
CA GLY A 413 16.45 -22.41 -21.81
C GLY A 413 16.50 -21.00 -21.23
N MET A 414 15.33 -20.49 -20.79
CA MET A 414 15.23 -19.21 -20.07
C MET A 414 15.62 -19.40 -18.60
N TYR A 415 16.92 -19.55 -18.32
CA TYR A 415 17.43 -19.58 -16.95
C TYR A 415 17.55 -18.17 -16.38
N PRO A 416 17.51 -18.00 -15.04
CA PRO A 416 17.66 -16.69 -14.41
C PRO A 416 18.97 -16.01 -14.81
N ILE A 417 18.91 -14.73 -15.17
CA ILE A 417 20.09 -13.91 -15.49
C ILE A 417 20.14 -12.64 -14.63
N ALA A 418 21.33 -12.07 -14.46
CA ALA A 418 21.55 -10.85 -13.68
C ALA A 418 21.08 -9.56 -14.39
N GLU A 419 20.67 -9.64 -15.66
CA GLU A 419 20.24 -8.49 -16.46
C GLU A 419 18.76 -8.15 -16.22
N GLU A 420 18.47 -6.85 -16.05
CA GLU A 420 17.13 -6.38 -15.67
C GLU A 420 16.27 -5.89 -16.84
N THR A 421 16.90 -5.47 -17.94
CA THR A 421 16.21 -4.80 -19.05
C THR A 421 15.47 -5.79 -19.94
N TYR A 422 14.37 -5.34 -20.52
CA TYR A 422 13.55 -6.18 -21.40
C TYR A 422 14.32 -6.63 -22.65
N GLU A 423 15.13 -5.72 -23.21
CA GLU A 423 15.99 -5.98 -24.36
C GLU A 423 16.96 -7.11 -24.08
N LYS A 424 17.57 -7.14 -22.88
CA LYS A 424 18.50 -8.21 -22.49
C LYS A 424 17.81 -9.55 -22.33
N LEU A 425 16.57 -9.59 -21.85
CA LEU A 425 15.78 -10.82 -21.79
C LEU A 425 15.38 -11.33 -23.18
N LEU A 426 15.06 -10.44 -24.12
CA LEU A 426 14.83 -10.81 -25.52
C LEU A 426 16.11 -11.31 -26.18
N GLU A 427 17.26 -10.67 -25.94
CA GLU A 427 18.56 -11.17 -26.39
C GLU A 427 18.77 -12.58 -25.83
N HIS A 428 18.61 -12.77 -24.52
CA HIS A 428 18.77 -14.06 -23.85
C HIS A 428 17.94 -15.18 -24.47
N ARG A 429 16.65 -14.91 -24.77
CA ARG A 429 15.75 -15.88 -25.41
C ARG A 429 16.24 -16.34 -26.80
N ASN A 430 16.85 -15.43 -27.55
CA ASN A 430 17.23 -15.64 -28.94
C ASN A 430 18.72 -15.98 -29.13
N LYS A 431 19.49 -16.09 -28.05
CA LYS A 431 20.91 -16.39 -28.10
C LYS A 431 21.18 -17.84 -28.53
N ASP A 432 22.36 -18.04 -29.12
CA ASP A 432 22.86 -19.37 -29.43
C ASP A 432 23.05 -20.15 -28.13
N LYS A 433 22.38 -21.31 -28.05
CA LYS A 433 22.37 -22.19 -26.88
C LYS A 433 23.74 -22.81 -26.61
N ALA A 434 24.70 -22.74 -27.54
CA ALA A 434 26.05 -23.24 -27.36
C ALA A 434 27.06 -22.19 -26.82
N ASP A 435 26.65 -20.92 -26.64
CA ASP A 435 27.55 -19.85 -26.19
C ASP A 435 27.80 -19.90 -24.67
N ALA A 436 28.83 -20.67 -24.28
CA ALA A 436 29.25 -20.81 -22.89
C ALA A 436 29.77 -19.48 -22.28
N SER A 437 30.36 -18.60 -23.09
CA SER A 437 30.87 -17.31 -22.62
C SER A 437 29.74 -16.36 -22.26
N TYR A 438 28.70 -16.31 -23.09
CA TYR A 438 27.48 -15.58 -22.79
C TYR A 438 26.83 -16.08 -21.50
N LYS A 439 26.70 -17.40 -21.34
CA LYS A 439 26.08 -17.99 -20.15
C LYS A 439 26.79 -17.60 -18.86
N GLN A 440 28.12 -17.65 -18.84
CA GLN A 440 28.90 -17.19 -17.69
C GLN A 440 28.69 -15.70 -17.40
N LYS A 441 28.71 -14.87 -18.44
CA LYS A 441 28.48 -13.43 -18.30
C LYS A 441 27.07 -13.11 -17.77
N ALA A 442 26.05 -13.80 -18.28
CA ALA A 442 24.66 -13.57 -17.92
C ALA A 442 24.32 -14.08 -16.50
N THR A 443 25.13 -15.00 -15.95
CA THR A 443 24.99 -15.58 -14.60
C THR A 443 26.17 -15.20 -13.71
N ASN A 444 26.72 -14.00 -13.90
CA ASN A 444 27.90 -13.53 -13.19
C ASN A 444 27.63 -13.16 -11.71
N ALA A 445 26.38 -12.95 -11.34
CA ALA A 445 25.94 -12.67 -9.98
C ALA A 445 24.56 -13.28 -9.73
N SER A 446 24.28 -13.67 -8.48
CA SER A 446 22.96 -14.17 -8.10
C SER A 446 22.61 -13.90 -6.64
N ILE A 447 21.38 -13.43 -6.42
CA ILE A 447 20.68 -13.40 -5.13
C ILE A 447 19.62 -14.52 -5.03
N LEU A 448 19.16 -15.07 -6.16
CA LEU A 448 18.12 -16.10 -6.21
C LEU A 448 18.60 -17.43 -5.61
N TYR A 449 19.77 -17.92 -6.02
CA TYR A 449 20.26 -19.20 -5.50
C TYR A 449 20.58 -19.14 -4.00
N PRO A 450 21.21 -18.09 -3.46
CA PRO A 450 21.31 -17.88 -2.01
C PRO A 450 19.97 -17.93 -1.29
N LEU A 451 18.95 -17.21 -1.80
CA LEU A 451 17.60 -17.24 -1.24
C LEU A 451 17.02 -18.67 -1.21
N LEU A 452 17.14 -19.40 -2.31
CA LEU A 452 16.64 -20.77 -2.42
C LEU A 452 17.38 -21.75 -1.49
N ALA A 453 18.69 -21.57 -1.27
CA ALA A 453 19.46 -22.40 -0.34
C ALA A 453 18.97 -22.21 1.11
N VAL A 454 18.77 -20.96 1.52
CA VAL A 454 18.27 -20.60 2.85
C VAL A 454 16.90 -21.22 3.11
N PHE A 455 15.95 -20.98 2.21
CA PHE A 455 14.60 -21.53 2.39
C PHE A 455 14.54 -23.04 2.19
N SER A 456 15.46 -23.65 1.42
CA SER A 456 15.58 -25.12 1.38
C SER A 456 15.92 -25.68 2.74
N LYS A 457 16.85 -25.05 3.48
CA LYS A 457 17.19 -25.47 4.83
C LYS A 457 16.05 -25.24 5.82
N LEU A 458 15.45 -24.05 5.82
CA LEU A 458 14.33 -23.71 6.73
C LEU A 458 13.14 -24.67 6.58
N TYR A 459 12.89 -25.13 5.35
CA TYR A 459 11.84 -26.10 5.06
C TYR A 459 12.31 -27.56 5.07
N ASN A 460 13.51 -27.89 5.55
CA ASN A 460 14.04 -29.27 5.61
C ASN A 460 13.93 -29.98 4.25
N LEU A 461 14.38 -29.33 3.18
CA LEU A 461 14.39 -29.81 1.80
C LEU A 461 15.78 -30.35 1.43
N ASP A 462 16.31 -31.29 2.23
CA ASP A 462 17.72 -31.68 2.20
C ASP A 462 18.17 -32.23 0.84
N GLU A 463 17.38 -33.08 0.18
CA GLU A 463 17.73 -33.69 -1.11
C GLU A 463 17.96 -32.62 -2.20
N ILE A 464 16.96 -31.76 -2.42
CA ILE A 464 17.04 -30.70 -3.43
C ILE A 464 18.03 -29.59 -3.03
N GLY A 465 18.21 -29.37 -1.72
CA GLY A 465 19.21 -28.45 -1.19
C GLY A 465 20.65 -28.90 -1.51
N GLN A 466 20.95 -30.20 -1.36
CA GLN A 466 22.24 -30.78 -1.75
C GLN A 466 22.48 -30.73 -3.26
N GLU A 467 21.43 -30.95 -4.06
CA GLU A 467 21.51 -30.77 -5.52
C GLU A 467 21.82 -29.31 -5.89
N LEU A 468 21.19 -28.34 -5.22
CA LEU A 468 21.44 -26.92 -5.41
C LEU A 468 22.87 -26.52 -5.00
N GLU A 469 23.37 -27.04 -3.88
CA GLU A 469 24.75 -26.83 -3.44
C GLU A 469 25.75 -27.37 -4.48
N SER A 470 25.53 -28.59 -4.96
CA SER A 470 26.37 -29.24 -5.98
C SER A 470 26.33 -28.46 -7.30
N PHE A 471 25.15 -28.01 -7.71
CA PHE A 471 24.98 -27.17 -8.89
C PHE A 471 25.74 -25.87 -8.78
N ALA A 472 25.65 -25.17 -7.64
CA ALA A 472 26.37 -23.92 -7.44
C ALA A 472 27.89 -24.12 -7.54
N LYS A 473 28.41 -25.17 -6.91
CA LYS A 473 29.83 -25.53 -6.98
C LYS A 473 30.31 -25.88 -8.39
N ASP A 474 29.54 -26.70 -9.11
CA ASP A 474 29.98 -27.26 -10.39
C ASP A 474 29.70 -26.35 -11.58
N LYS A 475 28.64 -25.53 -11.51
CA LYS A 475 28.12 -24.76 -12.65
C LYS A 475 28.16 -23.26 -12.46
N LEU A 476 28.27 -22.78 -11.22
CA LEU A 476 28.25 -21.35 -10.87
C LEU A 476 29.54 -20.91 -10.17
N SER A 477 30.66 -21.61 -10.35
CA SER A 477 31.96 -21.21 -9.78
C SER A 477 32.47 -19.85 -10.28
N HIS A 478 31.94 -19.35 -11.41
CA HIS A 478 32.17 -17.99 -11.93
C HIS A 478 31.20 -16.94 -11.36
N CYS A 479 30.14 -17.36 -10.67
CA CYS A 479 29.06 -16.50 -10.20
C CYS A 479 29.40 -15.91 -8.83
N THR A 480 29.14 -14.62 -8.66
CA THR A 480 29.16 -13.97 -7.35
C THR A 480 27.82 -14.23 -6.67
N LEU A 481 27.78 -15.29 -5.86
CA LEU A 481 26.65 -15.59 -4.97
C LEU A 481 26.69 -14.59 -3.82
N GLN A 482 25.63 -13.80 -3.69
CA GLN A 482 25.60 -12.68 -2.76
C GLN A 482 24.21 -12.42 -2.20
N TYR A 483 24.15 -11.71 -1.08
CA TYR A 483 22.89 -11.21 -0.54
C TYR A 483 23.07 -9.80 0.05
N TRP A 484 22.01 -9.00 -0.01
CA TRP A 484 22.04 -7.60 0.40
C TRP A 484 21.55 -7.43 1.84
N TYR A 485 22.21 -6.57 2.60
CA TYR A 485 21.85 -6.19 3.96
C TYR A 485 21.87 -4.66 4.12
N PRO A 486 20.96 -4.08 4.91
CA PRO A 486 21.03 -2.66 5.24
C PRO A 486 22.33 -2.27 5.96
N ASN A 487 22.86 -1.08 5.65
CA ASN A 487 24.06 -0.52 6.28
C ASN A 487 23.79 0.90 6.82
N GLU A 488 24.83 1.61 7.25
CA GLU A 488 24.75 2.96 7.83
C GLU A 488 24.10 4.01 6.91
N TYR A 489 24.12 3.80 5.60
CA TYR A 489 23.53 4.70 4.60
C TYR A 489 22.09 4.34 4.26
N SER A 490 21.63 3.14 4.64
CA SER A 490 20.30 2.65 4.23
C SER A 490 19.17 3.53 4.74
N GLU A 491 19.21 4.01 5.99
CA GLU A 491 18.15 4.89 6.51
C GLU A 491 17.98 6.18 5.70
N GLN A 492 19.07 6.70 5.13
CA GLN A 492 19.06 7.95 4.35
C GLN A 492 18.47 7.74 2.94
N HIS A 493 18.64 6.56 2.35
CA HIS A 493 18.36 6.34 0.93
C HIS A 493 17.22 5.35 0.66
N MET A 494 16.82 4.51 1.63
CA MET A 494 15.83 3.45 1.43
C MET A 494 14.51 3.95 0.86
N TYR A 495 14.02 5.10 1.32
CA TYR A 495 12.66 5.55 1.02
C TYR A 495 12.59 6.52 -0.18
N SER A 496 13.70 7.21 -0.48
CA SER A 496 13.80 8.16 -1.60
C SER A 496 14.52 7.61 -2.82
N ASN A 497 15.30 6.52 -2.65
CA ASN A 497 16.13 5.89 -3.67
C ASN A 497 17.08 6.87 -4.41
N VAL A 498 17.62 7.84 -3.68
CA VAL A 498 18.50 8.89 -4.24
C VAL A 498 19.90 8.37 -4.58
N ASP A 499 20.41 7.41 -3.80
CA ASP A 499 21.74 6.82 -4.02
C ASP A 499 21.72 5.32 -3.67
N LEU A 500 22.71 4.58 -4.16
CA LEU A 500 22.93 3.18 -3.82
C LEU A 500 23.35 3.04 -2.36
N HIS A 501 22.83 2.03 -1.67
CA HIS A 501 23.11 1.81 -0.25
C HIS A 501 23.02 0.33 0.11
N GLY A 502 23.35 0.03 1.38
CA GLY A 502 23.48 -1.33 1.89
C GLY A 502 24.78 -2.02 1.48
N SER A 503 25.00 -3.19 2.07
CA SER A 503 26.20 -3.98 1.91
C SER A 503 25.85 -5.31 1.24
N ALA A 504 26.65 -5.71 0.26
CA ALA A 504 26.53 -7.02 -0.37
C ALA A 504 27.47 -8.01 0.33
N SER A 505 26.89 -9.01 0.99
CA SER A 505 27.64 -10.15 1.50
C SER A 505 27.98 -11.10 0.35
N THR A 506 29.17 -10.95 -0.22
CA THR A 506 29.67 -11.80 -1.31
C THR A 506 30.16 -13.17 -0.81
N ASN A 507 30.26 -14.15 -1.71
CA ASN A 507 30.63 -15.54 -1.40
C ASN A 507 29.65 -16.20 -0.42
N PHE A 508 28.36 -15.92 -0.61
CA PHE A 508 27.31 -16.47 0.23
C PHE A 508 27.34 -18.01 0.19
N PRO A 509 27.39 -18.69 1.35
CA PRO A 509 27.49 -20.15 1.41
C PRO A 509 26.20 -20.81 0.92
N MET A 510 26.35 -21.86 0.11
CA MET A 510 25.22 -22.60 -0.48
C MET A 510 24.83 -23.85 0.32
N ASN A 511 25.69 -24.28 1.24
CA ASN A 511 25.32 -25.30 2.21
C ASN A 511 24.33 -24.70 3.22
N GLY A 512 23.21 -25.40 3.44
CA GLY A 512 22.10 -24.88 4.23
C GLY A 512 22.47 -24.46 5.65
N ASP A 513 23.25 -25.27 6.37
CA ASP A 513 23.64 -24.96 7.75
C ASP A 513 24.58 -23.74 7.78
N GLN A 514 25.58 -23.72 6.91
CA GLN A 514 26.49 -22.59 6.79
C GLN A 514 25.78 -21.30 6.35
N ALA A 515 24.73 -21.41 5.53
CA ALA A 515 23.88 -20.29 5.13
C ALA A 515 23.13 -19.69 6.32
N LEU A 516 22.54 -20.52 7.18
CA LEU A 516 21.86 -20.04 8.38
C LEU A 516 22.85 -19.42 9.37
N ASP A 517 24.00 -20.05 9.62
CA ASP A 517 25.06 -19.50 10.46
C ASP A 517 25.54 -18.13 9.96
N HIS A 518 25.74 -18.03 8.63
CA HIS A 518 26.15 -16.80 7.97
C HIS A 518 25.11 -15.70 8.14
N ILE A 519 23.82 -16.00 7.93
CA ILE A 519 22.73 -15.04 8.14
C ILE A 519 22.66 -14.59 9.60
N SER A 520 22.69 -15.52 10.55
CA SER A 520 22.66 -15.20 11.98
C SER A 520 23.79 -14.26 12.35
N ASN A 521 24.99 -14.49 11.81
CA ASN A 521 26.14 -13.62 12.01
C ASN A 521 25.93 -12.22 11.39
N GLU A 522 25.50 -12.15 10.13
CA GLU A 522 25.21 -10.87 9.46
C GLU A 522 24.09 -10.08 10.16
N CYS A 523 22.98 -10.73 10.52
CA CYS A 523 21.86 -10.10 11.21
C CYS A 523 22.24 -9.59 12.61
N THR A 524 23.11 -10.32 13.32
CA THR A 524 23.61 -9.91 14.64
C THR A 524 24.55 -8.71 14.57
N HIS A 525 25.35 -8.59 13.51
CA HIS A 525 26.33 -7.49 13.37
C HIS A 525 25.79 -6.30 12.55
N ALA A 526 24.72 -6.48 11.79
CA ALA A 526 24.04 -5.44 11.03
C ALA A 526 22.83 -4.87 11.79
N ASP A 527 23.10 -4.15 12.89
CA ASP A 527 22.08 -3.45 13.68
C ASP A 527 21.32 -2.38 12.89
N PHE A 528 21.83 -1.97 11.72
CA PHE A 528 21.26 -0.91 10.91
C PHE A 528 19.81 -1.17 10.52
N PHE A 529 19.41 -2.42 10.24
CA PHE A 529 18.01 -2.75 9.98
C PHE A 529 17.12 -2.45 11.19
N LYS A 530 17.52 -2.92 12.37
CA LYS A 530 16.78 -2.74 13.63
C LYS A 530 16.70 -1.25 14.02
N GLN A 531 17.65 -0.44 13.55
CA GLN A 531 17.71 0.99 13.77
C GLN A 531 16.94 1.83 12.73
N MET A 532 16.47 1.23 11.63
CA MET A 532 15.73 1.99 10.61
C MET A 532 14.47 2.61 11.22
N SER A 533 14.15 3.83 10.81
CA SER A 533 13.02 4.57 11.35
C SER A 533 11.71 3.81 11.19
N ALA A 534 11.48 3.18 10.03
CA ALA A 534 10.30 2.37 9.81
C ALA A 534 10.23 1.16 10.75
N VAL A 535 11.36 0.56 11.15
CA VAL A 535 11.35 -0.58 12.08
C VAL A 535 11.07 -0.09 13.50
N ILE A 536 11.80 0.92 13.97
CA ILE A 536 11.62 1.50 15.32
C ILE A 536 10.20 2.03 15.53
N LYS A 537 9.60 2.63 14.49
CA LYS A 537 8.26 3.24 14.56
C LYS A 537 7.14 2.25 14.21
N GLU A 538 7.43 0.96 14.18
CA GLU A 538 6.46 -0.11 13.91
C GLU A 538 5.75 0.10 12.56
N LYS A 539 6.49 0.34 11.50
CA LYS A 539 6.03 0.46 10.11
C LYS A 539 6.95 -0.35 9.18
N ALA A 540 7.48 -1.48 9.68
CA ALA A 540 8.44 -2.32 8.98
C ALA A 540 8.03 -2.73 7.54
N PRO A 541 6.73 -2.94 7.21
CA PRO A 541 6.31 -3.17 5.83
C PRO A 541 6.72 -2.08 4.82
N LEU A 542 7.00 -0.84 5.27
CA LEU A 542 7.57 0.19 4.39
C LEU A 542 8.92 -0.22 3.78
N VAL A 543 9.76 -0.92 4.56
CA VAL A 543 11.05 -1.43 4.08
C VAL A 543 10.80 -2.47 2.98
N LEU A 544 9.82 -3.35 3.16
CA LEU A 544 9.45 -4.34 2.15
C LEU A 544 8.88 -3.69 0.89
N THR A 545 8.03 -2.67 1.03
CA THR A 545 7.53 -1.88 -0.10
C THR A 545 8.68 -1.24 -0.86
N ALA A 546 9.65 -0.65 -0.16
CA ALA A 546 10.86 -0.08 -0.77
C ALA A 546 11.73 -1.16 -1.46
N CYS A 547 11.93 -2.33 -0.85
CA CYS A 547 12.62 -3.47 -1.47
C CYS A 547 12.00 -3.84 -2.82
N ARG A 548 10.67 -3.94 -2.88
CA ARG A 548 9.95 -4.25 -4.13
C ARG A 548 10.11 -3.16 -5.18
N CYS A 549 9.92 -1.90 -4.79
CA CYS A 549 9.93 -0.74 -5.69
C CYS A 549 11.33 -0.45 -6.25
N TYR A 550 12.35 -0.53 -5.40
CA TYR A 550 13.73 -0.14 -5.72
C TYR A 550 14.64 -1.34 -5.98
N ARG A 551 14.08 -2.55 -6.01
CA ARG A 551 14.75 -3.81 -6.34
C ARG A 551 15.87 -4.20 -5.37
N TYR A 552 15.70 -3.94 -4.07
CA TYR A 552 16.57 -4.48 -3.02
C TYR A 552 16.08 -5.84 -2.54
N PRO A 553 16.97 -6.84 -2.31
CA PRO A 553 16.61 -8.09 -1.66
C PRO A 553 15.89 -7.87 -0.31
N VAL A 554 14.99 -8.79 0.02
CA VAL A 554 14.28 -8.75 1.32
C VAL A 554 15.29 -9.06 2.43
N PRO A 555 15.51 -8.18 3.42
CA PRO A 555 16.43 -8.46 4.52
C PRO A 555 16.07 -9.75 5.24
N PHE A 556 17.05 -10.64 5.46
CA PHE A 556 16.81 -11.85 6.23
C PHE A 556 16.50 -11.59 7.71
N HIS A 557 16.64 -10.35 8.19
CA HIS A 557 16.11 -9.93 9.49
C HIS A 557 14.61 -10.24 9.67
N PHE A 558 13.82 -10.26 8.58
CA PHE A 558 12.40 -10.63 8.65
C PHE A 558 12.14 -12.12 8.96
N ILE A 559 13.17 -12.96 8.92
CA ILE A 559 13.08 -14.40 9.23
C ILE A 559 13.98 -14.82 10.40
N GLU A 560 14.56 -13.88 11.15
CA GLU A 560 15.47 -14.14 12.28
C GLU A 560 14.81 -15.03 13.35
N ASP A 561 13.51 -14.82 13.61
CA ASP A 561 12.73 -15.64 14.54
C ASP A 561 12.58 -17.10 14.05
N LEU A 562 12.41 -17.31 12.74
CA LEU A 562 12.30 -18.64 12.17
C LEU A 562 13.62 -19.41 12.27
N ILE A 563 14.75 -18.73 12.01
CA ILE A 563 16.09 -19.31 12.14
C ILE A 563 16.31 -19.78 13.59
N THR A 564 15.98 -18.92 14.56
CA THR A 564 16.11 -19.23 15.99
C THR A 564 15.24 -20.43 16.42
N MET A 565 14.08 -20.63 15.79
CA MET A 565 13.23 -21.80 16.07
C MET A 565 13.83 -23.10 15.55
N VAL A 566 14.50 -23.07 14.39
CA VAL A 566 15.18 -24.24 13.82
C VAL A 566 16.34 -24.69 14.71
N ASP A 567 17.16 -23.75 15.20
CA ASP A 567 18.29 -24.05 16.09
C ASP A 567 17.83 -24.74 17.39
N LYS A 568 16.72 -24.27 17.98
CA LYS A 568 16.13 -24.87 19.19
C LYS A 568 15.55 -26.27 18.97
N GLN A 569 15.07 -26.57 17.76
CA GLN A 569 14.58 -27.92 17.43
C GLN A 569 15.74 -28.90 17.34
N VAL A 570 16.88 -28.49 16.77
CA VAL A 570 18.11 -29.30 16.68
C VAL A 570 18.67 -29.61 18.09
N GLU A 571 18.74 -28.61 18.98
CA GLU A 571 19.21 -28.81 20.36
C GLU A 571 18.29 -29.71 21.23
N SER A 572 17.02 -29.87 20.85
CA SER A 572 16.05 -30.69 21.59
C SER A 572 16.01 -32.17 21.18
N CYS A 573 16.73 -32.52 20.10
CA CYS A 573 16.83 -33.87 19.57
C CYS A 573 18.18 -34.56 19.86
N ASP A 574 19.16 -33.83 20.40
CA ASP A 574 20.40 -34.34 20.99
C ASP A 574 20.25 -34.54 22.51
#